data_AF-A0A433NIN6-F1
#
_entry.id   AF-A0A433NIN6-F1
#
_cell.length_a   1.000
_cell.length_b   1.000
_cell.length_c   1.000
_cell.angle_alpha   90.00
_cell.angle_beta   90.00
_cell.angle_gamma   90.00
#
_symmetry.space_group_name_H-M   'P 1'
#
loop_
_entity.id
_entity.type
_entity.pdbx_description
1 polymer ?
#
loop_
_entity_poly.entity_id
_entity_poly.type
_entity_poly.pdbx_seq_one_letter_code
_entity_poly.pdbx_strand_id
1 'polypeptide(L)'
;MKLSPSKLSPSIIALSVLLSSHALANTANQVETCQQKAQDIQRQIDEARKHGNQNRINGLEKALDGVKTHCTDAGLAEKRQEEIAEKRKDVAERQKELNESRQKGDDAEKILKRERKLAEAEQELRAAERGTSQ
;
A
#
# COMPACT_ATOMS: atom_id res chain seq x y z
N MET A 1 53.38 42.93 31.13
CA MET A 1 52.26 43.38 30.27
C MET A 1 52.11 42.38 29.12
N LYS A 2 50.85 42.05 28.77
CA LYS A 2 50.37 41.11 27.72
C LYS A 2 50.16 39.65 28.15
N LEU A 3 48.92 39.42 28.59
CA LEU A 3 48.14 38.19 28.44
C LEU A 3 47.96 37.85 26.94
N SER A 4 47.81 36.55 26.63
CA SER A 4 46.70 35.92 25.87
C SER A 4 47.17 34.56 25.25
N PRO A 5 46.27 33.67 24.78
CA PRO A 5 45.62 32.66 25.62
C PRO A 5 45.76 31.22 25.07
N SER A 6 45.42 30.26 25.93
CA SER A 6 45.14 28.86 25.65
C SER A 6 44.08 28.65 24.55
N LYS A 7 44.00 27.46 23.92
CA LYS A 7 42.79 26.58 23.90
C LYS A 7 42.99 25.23 23.18
N LEU A 8 42.59 24.21 23.93
CA LEU A 8 41.78 23.02 23.60
C LEU A 8 42.25 22.05 22.50
N SER A 9 42.70 20.89 22.98
CA SER A 9 42.66 19.59 22.32
C SER A 9 41.23 19.18 21.92
N PRO A 10 41.01 18.58 20.73
CA PRO A 10 39.70 18.09 20.35
C PRO A 10 39.41 16.74 21.01
N SER A 11 38.49 16.73 21.99
CA SER A 11 37.80 15.52 22.43
C SER A 11 36.96 14.97 21.29
N ILE A 12 37.23 13.74 20.87
CA ILE A 12 36.42 12.98 19.92
C ILE A 12 35.13 12.57 20.65
N ILE A 13 34.04 13.28 20.39
CA ILE A 13 32.69 12.88 20.81
C ILE A 13 32.21 11.84 19.81
N ALA A 14 32.26 10.56 20.20
CA ALA A 14 31.60 9.48 19.47
C ALA A 14 30.09 9.64 19.63
N LEU A 15 29.43 10.13 18.59
CA LEU A 15 27.98 10.25 18.51
C LEU A 15 27.39 8.88 18.15
N SER A 16 26.98 8.12 19.18
CA SER A 16 26.27 6.85 19.03
C SER A 16 24.89 7.10 18.42
N VAL A 17 24.73 6.80 17.13
CA VAL A 17 23.45 6.80 16.44
C VAL A 17 22.60 5.65 16.99
N LEU A 18 21.57 5.96 17.76
CA LEU A 18 20.51 5.02 18.11
C LEU A 18 19.67 4.77 16.84
N LEU A 19 19.88 3.63 16.18
CA LEU A 19 18.97 3.14 15.15
C LEU A 19 17.70 2.65 15.84
N SER A 20 16.69 3.51 15.95
CA SER A 20 15.34 3.13 16.33
C SER A 20 14.75 2.24 15.23
N SER A 21 14.74 0.92 15.46
CA SER A 21 14.07 -0.04 14.61
C SER A 21 12.57 0.25 14.61
N HIS A 22 12.08 0.88 13.54
CA HIS A 22 10.64 0.95 13.29
C HIS A 22 10.23 -0.44 12.80
N ALA A 23 9.53 -1.19 13.64
CA ALA A 23 8.84 -2.39 13.19
C ALA A 23 7.75 -1.94 12.20
N LEU A 24 8.01 -2.09 10.90
CA LEU A 24 6.92 -2.10 9.94
C LEU A 24 6.08 -3.33 10.25
N ALA A 25 4.89 -3.11 10.80
CA ALA A 25 3.88 -4.14 10.86
C ALA A 25 3.56 -4.53 9.41
N ASN A 26 4.14 -5.64 8.98
CA ASN A 26 3.78 -6.28 7.73
C ASN A 26 2.38 -6.84 7.97
N THR A 27 1.33 -6.08 7.63
CA THR A 27 0.00 -6.66 7.51
C THR A 27 0.10 -7.63 6.34
N ALA A 28 0.45 -8.87 6.64
CA ALA A 28 0.23 -9.97 5.71
C ALA A 28 -1.21 -9.79 5.23
N ASN A 29 -1.41 -9.66 3.91
CA ASN A 29 -2.73 -9.50 3.30
C ASN A 29 -3.54 -10.76 3.63
N GLN A 30 -4.16 -10.79 4.80
CA GLN A 30 -5.09 -11.82 5.21
C GLN A 30 -6.35 -11.63 4.38
N VAL A 31 -7.00 -12.75 4.06
CA VAL A 31 -8.31 -12.75 3.43
C VAL A 31 -9.26 -11.91 4.30
N GLU A 32 -9.66 -10.73 3.83
CA GLU A 32 -10.57 -9.85 4.57
C GLU A 32 -11.93 -10.54 4.72
N THR A 33 -12.37 -10.71 5.97
CA THR A 33 -13.72 -11.15 6.36
C THR A 33 -14.61 -9.95 6.69
N CYS A 34 -15.93 -10.14 6.65
CA CYS A 34 -16.89 -9.12 7.06
C CYS A 34 -16.68 -8.67 8.51
N GLN A 35 -16.26 -9.58 9.40
CA GLN A 35 -15.95 -9.25 10.78
C GLN A 35 -14.71 -8.34 10.86
N GLN A 36 -13.61 -8.69 10.19
CA GLN A 36 -12.41 -7.85 10.17
C GLN A 36 -12.71 -6.48 9.57
N LYS A 37 -13.48 -6.43 8.49
CA LYS A 37 -13.94 -5.18 7.87
C LYS A 37 -14.71 -4.30 8.85
N ALA A 38 -15.63 -4.89 9.61
CA ALA A 38 -16.38 -4.16 10.64
C ALA A 38 -15.47 -3.65 11.76
N GLN A 39 -14.49 -4.45 12.20
CA GLN A 39 -13.52 -4.05 13.22
C GLN A 39 -12.62 -2.91 12.74
N ASP A 40 -12.20 -2.94 11.47
CA ASP A 40 -11.39 -1.89 10.86
C ASP A 40 -12.14 -0.58 10.74
N ILE A 41 -13.42 -0.62 10.34
CA ILE A 41 -14.27 0.58 10.34
C ILE A 41 -14.46 1.10 11.77
N GLN A 42 -14.67 0.22 12.76
CA GLN A 42 -14.81 0.63 14.16
C GLN A 42 -13.54 1.33 14.68
N ARG A 43 -12.36 0.78 14.38
CA ARG A 43 -11.07 1.41 14.71
C ARG A 43 -10.93 2.80 14.08
N GLN A 44 -11.33 2.95 12.82
CA GLN A 44 -11.33 4.26 12.15
C GLN A 44 -12.33 5.25 12.78
N ILE A 45 -13.48 4.78 13.28
CA ILE A 45 -14.42 5.61 14.04
C ILE A 45 -13.76 6.09 15.33
N ASP A 46 -13.11 5.19 16.08
CA ASP A 46 -12.45 5.53 17.34
C ASP A 46 -11.31 6.53 17.13
N GLU A 47 -10.56 6.41 16.04
CA GLU A 47 -9.57 7.41 15.62
C GLU A 47 -10.23 8.75 15.26
N ALA A 48 -11.28 8.74 14.44
CA ALA A 48 -11.98 9.97 14.05
C ALA A 48 -12.59 10.71 15.25
N ARG A 49 -13.04 9.98 16.28
CA ARG A 49 -13.51 10.52 17.56
C ARG A 49 -12.43 11.29 18.32
N LYS A 50 -11.20 10.76 18.37
CA LYS A 50 -10.06 11.46 19.01
C LYS A 50 -9.76 12.81 18.37
N HIS A 51 -10.05 12.96 17.08
CA HIS A 51 -9.80 14.18 16.32
C HIS A 51 -11.05 15.06 16.13
N GLY A 52 -12.19 14.71 16.73
CA GLY A 52 -13.43 15.48 16.62
C GLY A 52 -13.99 15.61 15.19
N ASN A 53 -13.65 14.69 14.28
CA ASN A 53 -14.06 14.76 12.88
C ASN A 53 -15.45 14.14 12.67
N GLN A 54 -16.48 14.90 13.00
CA GLN A 54 -17.88 14.41 12.99
C GLN A 54 -18.34 13.93 11.60
N ASN A 55 -17.92 14.61 10.53
CA ASN A 55 -18.28 14.22 9.16
C ASN A 55 -17.73 12.83 8.81
N ARG A 56 -16.46 12.57 9.18
CA ARG A 56 -15.83 11.26 8.99
C ARG A 56 -16.52 10.19 9.85
N ILE A 57 -16.83 10.49 11.10
CA ILE A 57 -17.56 9.58 11.99
C ILE A 57 -18.89 9.16 11.35
N ASN A 58 -19.71 10.12 10.94
CA ASN A 58 -21.03 9.86 10.34
C ASN A 58 -20.93 8.99 9.08
N GLY A 59 -19.91 9.22 8.24
CA GLY A 59 -19.65 8.40 7.06
C GLY A 59 -19.25 6.97 7.42
N LEU A 60 -18.36 6.80 8.39
CA LEU A 60 -17.90 5.49 8.85
C LEU A 60 -18.99 4.71 9.58
N GLU A 61 -19.85 5.36 10.36
CA GLU A 61 -20.99 4.71 11.02
C GLU A 61 -21.99 4.15 9.99
N LYS A 62 -22.27 4.89 8.92
CA LYS A 62 -23.05 4.39 7.78
C LYS A 62 -22.37 3.21 7.08
N ALA A 63 -21.05 3.28 6.89
CA ALA A 63 -20.30 2.18 6.30
C ALA A 63 -20.32 0.92 7.18
N LEU A 64 -20.20 1.09 8.50
CA LEU A 64 -20.28 0.00 9.47
C LEU A 64 -21.65 -0.67 9.45
N ASP A 65 -22.72 0.12 9.43
CA ASP A 65 -24.10 -0.38 9.30
C ASP A 65 -24.31 -1.15 7.99
N GLY A 66 -23.80 -0.61 6.88
CA GLY A 66 -23.82 -1.30 5.59
C GLY A 66 -23.08 -2.64 5.62
N VAL A 67 -21.92 -2.71 6.29
CA VAL A 67 -21.19 -3.97 6.47
C VAL A 67 -21.98 -4.96 7.32
N LYS A 68 -22.54 -4.52 8.46
CA LYS A 68 -23.34 -5.39 9.34
C LYS A 68 -24.60 -5.93 8.67
N THR A 69 -25.19 -5.16 7.75
CA THR A 69 -26.46 -5.51 7.11
C THR A 69 -26.28 -6.31 5.82
N HIS A 70 -25.23 -6.02 5.04
CA HIS A 70 -25.12 -6.53 3.67
C HIS A 70 -23.84 -7.30 3.36
N CYS A 71 -22.84 -7.26 4.23
CA CYS A 71 -21.59 -7.97 3.96
C CYS A 71 -21.79 -9.49 4.09
N THR A 72 -21.29 -10.23 3.10
CA THR A 72 -21.12 -11.68 3.18
C THR A 72 -19.68 -12.03 2.81
N ASP A 73 -19.10 -13.01 3.49
CA ASP A 73 -17.72 -13.44 3.19
C ASP A 73 -17.61 -14.02 1.77
N ALA A 74 -18.68 -14.67 1.28
CA ALA A 74 -18.80 -15.11 -0.10
C ALA A 74 -18.76 -13.94 -1.10
N GLY A 75 -19.50 -12.85 -0.83
CA GLY A 75 -19.46 -11.66 -1.67
C GLY A 75 -18.11 -10.93 -1.63
N LEU A 76 -17.39 -10.98 -0.50
CA LEU A 76 -15.99 -10.50 -0.45
C LEU A 76 -15.05 -11.38 -1.28
N ALA A 77 -15.26 -12.71 -1.27
CA ALA A 77 -14.48 -13.63 -2.10
C ALA A 77 -14.73 -13.42 -3.59
N GLU A 78 -15.98 -13.23 -4.00
CA GLU A 78 -16.35 -12.91 -5.38
C GLU A 78 -15.67 -11.63 -5.86
N LYS A 79 -15.78 -10.54 -5.09
CA LYS A 79 -15.11 -9.26 -5.41
C LYS A 79 -13.59 -9.40 -5.58
N ARG A 80 -12.93 -10.23 -4.76
CA ARG A 80 -11.49 -10.51 -4.93
C ARG A 80 -11.21 -11.26 -6.23
N GLN A 81 -12.04 -12.23 -6.61
CA GLN A 81 -11.87 -12.95 -7.87
C GLN A 81 -12.10 -12.02 -9.07
N GLU A 82 -13.08 -11.13 -9.01
CA GLU A 82 -13.29 -10.08 -10.01
C GLU A 82 -12.06 -9.16 -10.13
N GLU A 83 -11.51 -8.70 -9.01
CA GLU A 83 -10.31 -7.86 -8.99
C GLU A 83 -9.11 -8.59 -9.63
N ILE A 84 -8.88 -9.87 -9.30
CA ILE A 84 -7.83 -10.68 -9.92
C ILE A 84 -8.07 -10.84 -11.42
N ALA A 85 -9.31 -11.08 -11.85
CA ALA A 85 -9.64 -11.22 -13.26
C ALA A 85 -9.35 -9.93 -14.04
N GLU A 86 -9.72 -8.77 -13.50
CA GLU A 86 -9.39 -7.46 -14.06
C GLU A 86 -7.87 -7.25 -14.12
N LYS A 87 -7.11 -7.58 -13.06
CA LYS A 87 -5.64 -7.47 -13.08
C LYS A 87 -4.96 -8.41 -14.07
N ARG A 88 -5.50 -9.62 -14.27
CA ARG A 88 -5.01 -10.54 -15.32
C ARG A 88 -5.27 -9.98 -16.72
N LYS A 89 -6.43 -9.36 -16.93
CA LYS A 89 -6.76 -8.69 -18.18
C LYS A 89 -5.82 -7.51 -18.43
N ASP A 90 -5.55 -6.68 -17.42
CA ASP A 90 -4.59 -5.57 -17.53
C ASP A 90 -3.21 -6.07 -17.95
N VAL A 91 -2.69 -7.13 -17.32
CA VAL A 91 -1.40 -7.75 -17.70
C VAL A 91 -1.42 -8.20 -19.17
N ALA A 92 -2.48 -8.88 -19.60
CA ALA A 92 -2.61 -9.34 -20.98
C ALA A 92 -2.63 -8.17 -21.98
N GLU A 93 -3.35 -7.08 -21.65
CA GLU A 93 -3.39 -5.87 -22.46
C GLU A 93 -2.01 -5.18 -22.53
N ARG A 94 -1.29 -5.05 -21.41
CA ARG A 94 0.08 -4.48 -21.40
C ARG A 94 1.07 -5.33 -22.19
N GLN A 95 0.97 -6.65 -22.11
CA GLN A 95 1.82 -7.55 -22.87
C GLN A 95 1.56 -7.41 -24.38
N LYS A 96 0.29 -7.30 -24.79
CA LYS A 96 -0.10 -7.05 -26.18
C LYS A 96 0.44 -5.71 -26.67
N GLU A 97 0.24 -4.65 -25.90
CA GLU A 97 0.77 -3.31 -26.18
C GLU A 97 2.29 -3.30 -26.41
N LEU A 98 3.04 -3.99 -25.54
CA LEU A 98 4.49 -4.13 -25.66
C LEU A 98 4.87 -4.89 -26.94
N ASN A 99 4.19 -5.99 -27.25
CA ASN A 99 4.45 -6.80 -28.44
C ASN A 99 4.18 -6.01 -29.73
N GLU A 100 3.08 -5.26 -29.79
CA GLU A 100 2.78 -4.40 -30.93
C GLU A 100 3.83 -3.29 -31.11
N SER A 101 4.29 -2.69 -30.00
CA SER A 101 5.33 -1.66 -30.04
C SER A 101 6.66 -2.21 -30.59
N ARG A 102 7.03 -3.44 -30.19
CA ARG A 102 8.18 -4.16 -30.74
C ARG A 102 8.03 -4.48 -32.23
N GLN A 103 6.85 -4.92 -32.66
CA GLN A 103 6.59 -5.24 -34.07
C GLN A 103 6.60 -4.00 -34.97
N LYS A 104 6.10 -2.86 -34.47
CA LYS A 104 6.09 -1.59 -35.19
C LYS A 104 7.47 -0.93 -35.26
N GLY A 105 8.44 -1.41 -34.47
CA GLY A 105 9.77 -0.80 -34.38
C GLY A 105 9.74 0.57 -33.69
N ASP A 106 8.90 0.73 -32.66
CA ASP A 106 8.90 1.94 -31.84
C ASP A 106 10.28 2.17 -31.20
N ASP A 107 10.58 3.45 -30.92
CA ASP A 107 11.83 3.85 -30.29
C ASP A 107 12.03 3.21 -28.89
N ALA A 108 13.29 3.12 -28.47
CA ALA A 108 13.68 2.46 -27.24
C ALA A 108 13.00 3.07 -25.99
N GLU A 109 12.74 4.37 -25.98
CA GLU A 109 12.06 5.04 -24.86
C GLU A 109 10.63 4.55 -24.70
N LYS A 110 9.87 4.44 -25.79
CA LYS A 110 8.51 3.88 -25.77
C LYS A 110 8.50 2.44 -25.32
N ILE A 111 9.43 1.61 -25.81
CA ILE A 111 9.53 0.20 -25.41
C ILE A 111 9.78 0.09 -23.91
N LEU A 112 10.77 0.82 -23.37
CA LEU A 112 11.06 0.85 -21.93
C LEU A 112 9.85 1.31 -21.10
N LYS A 113 9.09 2.29 -21.59
CA LYS A 113 7.86 2.73 -20.91
C LYS A 113 6.80 1.64 -20.85
N ARG A 114 6.64 0.83 -21.91
CA ARG A 114 5.69 -0.30 -21.92
C ARG A 114 6.14 -1.46 -21.04
N GLU A 115 7.44 -1.75 -21.02
CA GLU A 115 8.01 -2.76 -20.11
C GLU A 115 7.78 -2.41 -18.64
N ARG A 116 7.99 -1.13 -18.26
CA ARG A 116 7.67 -0.68 -16.90
C ARG A 116 6.20 -0.85 -16.54
N LYS A 117 5.29 -0.46 -17.45
CA LYS A 117 3.84 -0.62 -17.23
C LYS A 117 3.41 -2.08 -17.11
N LEU A 118 4.02 -2.97 -17.88
CA LEU A 118 3.80 -4.40 -17.75
C LEU A 118 4.27 -4.90 -16.38
N ALA A 119 5.49 -4.53 -15.97
CA ALA A 119 6.03 -4.91 -14.66
C ALA A 119 5.18 -4.40 -13.49
N GLU A 120 4.66 -3.16 -13.59
CA GLU A 120 3.70 -2.59 -12.63
C GLU A 120 2.41 -3.41 -12.58
N ALA A 121 1.78 -3.70 -13.72
CA ALA A 121 0.56 -4.50 -13.78
C ALA A 121 0.76 -5.92 -13.21
N GLU A 122 1.89 -6.56 -13.50
CA GLU A 122 2.23 -7.86 -12.91
C GLU A 122 2.44 -7.79 -11.40
N GLN A 123 3.02 -6.69 -10.90
CA GLN A 123 3.19 -6.49 -9.46
C GLN A 123 1.84 -6.32 -8.76
N GLU A 124 0.92 -5.57 -9.36
CA GLU A 124 -0.45 -5.42 -8.86
C GLU A 124 -1.21 -6.75 -8.87
N LEU A 125 -1.11 -7.53 -9.95
CA LEU A 125 -1.68 -8.88 -10.01
C LEU A 125 -1.13 -9.78 -8.89
N ARG A 126 0.20 -9.83 -8.71
CA ARG A 126 0.84 -10.58 -7.62
C ARG A 126 0.40 -10.10 -6.23
N ALA A 127 0.10 -8.81 -6.07
CA ALA A 127 -0.43 -8.29 -4.82
C ALA A 127 -1.87 -8.76 -4.57
N ALA A 128 -2.73 -8.73 -5.59
CA ALA A 128 -4.11 -9.21 -5.52
C ALA A 128 -4.19 -10.72 -5.24
N GLU A 129 -3.39 -11.53 -5.95
CA GLU A 129 -3.38 -13.00 -5.78
C GLU A 129 -2.89 -13.44 -4.39
N ARG A 130 -1.92 -12.72 -3.79
CA ARG A 130 -1.47 -13.00 -2.42
C ARG A 130 -2.56 -12.82 -1.38
N GLY A 131 -3.55 -11.95 -1.64
CA GLY A 131 -4.72 -11.78 -0.77
C GLY A 131 -5.75 -12.92 -0.87
N THR A 132 -5.50 -13.95 -1.69
CA THR A 132 -6.38 -15.12 -1.87
C THR A 132 -5.76 -16.44 -1.44
N SER A 133 -4.46 -16.47 -1.14
CA SER A 133 -3.77 -17.69 -0.72
C SER A 133 -3.85 -17.85 0.80
N GLN A 134 -4.96 -18.42 1.29
CA GLN A 134 -5.10 -19.02 2.63
C GLN A 134 -6.33 -19.93 2.68
#